data_AF-A0A936DDG5-F1
#
_entry.id   AF-A0A936DDG5-F1
#
_cell.length_a   1.000
_cell.length_b   1.000
_cell.length_c   1.000
_cell.angle_alpha   90.00
_cell.angle_beta   90.00
_cell.angle_gamma   90.00
#
_symmetry.space_group_name_H-M   'P 1'
#
loop_
_entity.id
_entity.type
_entity.pdbx_description
1 polymer ?
#
loop_
_entity_poly.entity_id
_entity_poly.type
_entity_poly.pdbx_seq_one_letter_code
_entity_poly.pdbx_strand_id
1 'polypeptide(L)'
;MLPLLLCACQAGGVVELNWAFVDRDGDPIFPGGLFTPQLRDACDMPARRGTASAKIDLGVELAICDVDCAGDCEGDCRIAEPERFACDVARTTLNDVPASSQPYLFVLRAVITGAGDPCVAPPPSCIAVPGPRERSVAQGQVTDLQVFQIAVDIDRGGDDTLDLEACGCG
;
A
#
# COMPACT_ATOMS: atom_id res chain seq x y z
N MET A 1 13.93 46.08 -18.26
CA MET A 1 14.02 45.15 -17.12
C MET A 1 12.82 44.22 -17.20
N LEU A 2 12.98 43.05 -17.83
CA LEU A 2 11.96 41.99 -17.85
C LEU A 2 12.23 41.06 -16.66
N PRO A 3 11.23 40.71 -15.84
CA PRO A 3 11.41 39.72 -14.80
C PRO A 3 11.54 38.34 -15.46
N LEU A 4 12.68 37.69 -15.24
CA LEU A 4 12.86 36.27 -15.48
C LEU A 4 11.91 35.52 -14.54
N LEU A 5 10.75 35.11 -15.07
CA LEU A 5 9.97 34.01 -14.51
C LEU A 5 10.83 32.75 -14.65
N LEU A 6 11.67 32.50 -13.65
CA LEU A 6 12.19 31.17 -13.34
C LEU A 6 10.98 30.31 -12.99
N CYS A 7 10.39 29.69 -14.01
CA CYS A 7 9.51 28.55 -13.83
C CYS A 7 10.42 27.46 -13.23
N ALA A 8 10.49 27.41 -11.90
CA ALA A 8 11.10 26.30 -11.20
C ALA A 8 10.21 25.09 -11.48
N CYS A 9 10.52 24.34 -12.54
CA CYS A 9 10.12 22.95 -12.61
C CYS A 9 10.68 22.31 -11.34
N GLN A 10 9.86 22.15 -10.31
CA GLN A 10 10.22 21.29 -9.19
C GLN A 10 10.51 19.94 -9.80
N ALA A 11 11.79 19.60 -9.81
CA ALA A 11 12.23 18.46 -10.56
C ALA A 11 12.08 17.23 -9.67
N GLY A 12 10.87 16.66 -9.69
CA GLY A 12 10.54 15.46 -8.95
C GLY A 12 11.31 14.24 -9.44
N GLY A 13 11.30 13.19 -8.62
CA GLY A 13 11.61 11.84 -9.04
C GLY A 13 10.33 11.01 -9.21
N VAL A 14 10.52 9.75 -9.60
CA VAL A 14 9.45 8.76 -9.70
C VAL A 14 9.64 7.74 -8.59
N VAL A 15 8.58 7.33 -7.93
CA VAL A 15 8.60 6.22 -6.98
C VAL A 15 7.82 5.07 -7.58
N GLU A 16 8.50 3.94 -7.80
CA GLU A 16 7.87 2.71 -8.27
C GLU A 16 7.59 1.80 -7.07
N LEU A 17 6.41 1.18 -7.05
CA LEU A 17 6.00 0.26 -6.01
C LEU A 17 5.53 -1.05 -6.66
N ASN A 18 5.94 -2.18 -6.09
CA ASN A 18 5.54 -3.52 -6.52
C ASN A 18 5.21 -4.37 -5.29
N TRP A 19 4.05 -5.04 -5.26
CA TRP A 19 3.60 -5.83 -4.12
C TRP A 19 2.84 -7.11 -4.44
N ALA A 20 2.77 -7.98 -3.44
CA ALA A 20 1.92 -9.16 -3.45
C ALA A 20 1.23 -9.35 -2.09
N PHE A 21 -0.03 -9.80 -2.12
CA PHE A 21 -0.72 -10.38 -0.97
C PHE A 21 -0.51 -11.89 -0.95
N VAL A 22 -0.20 -12.43 0.23
CA VAL A 22 -0.07 -13.86 0.49
C VAL A 22 -0.91 -14.26 1.69
N ASP A 23 -1.33 -15.52 1.76
CA ASP A 23 -2.00 -16.04 2.94
C ASP A 23 -1.00 -16.38 4.06
N ARG A 24 -1.48 -16.98 5.15
CA ARG A 24 -0.64 -17.28 6.31
C ARG A 24 0.47 -18.31 6.04
N ASP A 25 0.31 -19.14 5.02
CA ASP A 25 1.29 -20.14 4.62
C ASP A 25 2.27 -19.58 3.57
N GLY A 26 2.05 -18.33 3.15
CA GLY A 26 2.84 -17.66 2.12
C GLY A 26 2.37 -17.96 0.71
N ASP A 27 1.22 -18.63 0.55
CA ASP A 27 0.65 -18.91 -0.76
C ASP A 27 0.07 -17.63 -1.37
N PRO A 28 0.31 -17.37 -2.68
CA PRO A 28 -0.15 -16.15 -3.32
C PRO A 28 -1.68 -15.98 -3.26
N ILE A 29 -2.11 -14.84 -2.72
CA ILE A 29 -3.47 -14.33 -2.89
C ILE A 29 -3.54 -13.50 -4.17
N PHE A 30 -2.60 -12.56 -4.33
CA PHE A 30 -2.52 -11.63 -5.45
C PHE A 30 -1.09 -11.10 -5.61
N PRO A 31 -0.58 -10.85 -6.83
CA PRO A 31 -1.13 -11.35 -8.09
C PRO A 31 -1.06 -12.88 -8.12
N GLY A 32 -2.11 -13.51 -8.63
CA GLY A 32 -2.10 -14.94 -8.91
C GLY A 32 -1.03 -15.25 -9.94
N GLY A 33 -0.24 -16.30 -9.69
CA GLY A 33 0.74 -16.77 -10.66
C GLY A 33 0.10 -17.19 -11.98
N LEU A 34 0.93 -17.38 -13.02
CA LEU A 34 0.49 -17.79 -14.36
C LEU A 34 -0.41 -19.05 -14.39
N PHE A 35 -0.34 -19.88 -13.35
CA PHE A 35 -1.08 -21.14 -13.21
C PHE A 35 -2.32 -21.05 -12.31
N THR A 36 -2.61 -19.89 -11.73
CA THR A 36 -3.79 -19.64 -10.88
C THR A 36 -4.64 -18.49 -11.44
N PRO A 37 -5.22 -18.64 -12.65
CA PRO A 37 -5.93 -17.56 -13.36
C PRO A 37 -7.25 -17.12 -12.70
N GLN A 38 -7.65 -17.76 -11.61
CA GLN A 38 -8.81 -17.42 -10.78
C GLN A 38 -8.44 -16.41 -9.68
N LEU A 39 -7.15 -16.20 -9.43
CA LEU A 39 -6.59 -15.32 -8.39
C LEU A 39 -6.00 -14.05 -9.02
N ARG A 40 -6.73 -13.45 -9.97
CA ARG A 40 -6.18 -12.34 -10.79
C ARG A 40 -6.09 -11.03 -10.05
N ASP A 41 -6.92 -10.84 -9.04
CA ASP A 41 -7.06 -9.63 -8.26
C ASP A 41 -7.32 -10.00 -6.79
N ALA A 42 -7.20 -9.00 -5.91
CA ALA A 42 -7.59 -9.09 -4.51
C ALA A 42 -8.97 -8.43 -4.28
N CYS A 43 -9.83 -8.43 -5.30
CA CYS A 43 -11.16 -7.84 -5.26
C CYS A 43 -12.22 -8.88 -4.87
N ASP A 44 -13.35 -8.45 -4.32
CA ASP A 44 -14.49 -9.30 -3.94
C ASP A 44 -14.09 -10.55 -3.11
N MET A 45 -13.08 -10.41 -2.26
CA MET A 45 -12.59 -11.46 -1.38
C MET A 45 -13.64 -11.82 -0.32
N PRO A 46 -13.78 -13.11 0.05
CA PRO A 46 -14.66 -13.52 1.14
C PRO A 46 -14.24 -12.89 2.47
N ALA A 47 -15.20 -12.30 3.16
CA ALA A 47 -15.03 -11.79 4.51
C ALA A 47 -16.26 -12.09 5.36
N ARG A 48 -16.13 -11.95 6.68
CA ARG A 48 -17.24 -12.05 7.62
C ARG A 48 -17.22 -10.92 8.65
N ARG A 49 -18.41 -10.51 9.05
CA ARG A 49 -18.66 -9.63 10.20
C ARG A 49 -19.59 -10.36 11.16
N GLY A 50 -19.09 -10.78 12.32
CA GLY A 50 -19.78 -11.74 13.17
C GLY A 50 -20.12 -13.01 12.38
N THR A 51 -21.42 -13.28 12.21
CA THR A 51 -21.93 -14.42 11.44
C THR A 51 -22.39 -14.07 10.03
N ALA A 52 -22.31 -12.80 9.62
CA ALA A 52 -22.75 -12.35 8.30
C ALA A 52 -21.60 -12.43 7.29
N SER A 53 -21.87 -13.01 6.12
CA SER A 53 -20.94 -12.97 4.99
C SER A 53 -20.86 -11.57 4.39
N ALA A 54 -19.66 -11.19 3.97
CA ALA A 54 -19.33 -9.93 3.33
C ALA A 54 -18.36 -10.15 2.16
N LYS A 55 -18.16 -9.09 1.38
CA LYS A 55 -17.19 -9.01 0.29
C LYS A 55 -16.32 -7.78 0.49
N ILE A 56 -15.02 -7.95 0.29
CA ILE A 56 -14.04 -6.89 0.47
C ILE A 56 -13.05 -6.83 -0.67
N ASP A 57 -12.44 -5.67 -0.83
CA ASP A 57 -11.28 -5.48 -1.69
C ASP A 57 -10.05 -5.20 -0.82
N LEU A 58 -8.92 -5.83 -1.15
CA LEU A 58 -7.63 -5.52 -0.56
C LEU A 58 -6.83 -4.60 -1.49
N GLY A 59 -6.50 -3.42 -1.01
CA GLY A 59 -5.62 -2.46 -1.67
C GLY A 59 -4.46 -2.07 -0.76
N VAL A 60 -3.64 -1.14 -1.24
CA VAL A 60 -2.56 -0.53 -0.45
C VAL A 60 -2.60 0.99 -0.56
N GLU A 61 -2.16 1.66 0.50
CA GLU A 61 -1.92 3.10 0.55
C GLU A 61 -0.43 3.34 0.77
N LEU A 62 0.18 4.20 -0.04
CA LEU A 62 1.54 4.66 0.14
C LEU A 62 1.52 6.05 0.77
N ALA A 63 2.10 6.19 1.96
CA ALA A 63 2.41 7.48 2.56
C ALA A 63 3.92 7.74 2.47
N ILE A 64 4.31 8.97 2.10
CA ILE A 64 5.70 9.43 2.03
C ILE A 64 5.90 10.53 3.04
N CYS A 65 6.83 10.31 3.96
CA CYS A 65 6.95 11.11 5.17
C CYS A 65 8.38 11.58 5.36
N ASP A 66 8.51 12.70 6.06
CA ASP A 66 9.82 13.12 6.56
C ASP A 66 10.35 12.05 7.53
N VAL A 67 11.62 11.66 7.37
CA VAL A 67 12.26 10.65 8.23
C VAL A 67 12.43 11.13 9.66
N ASP A 68 12.51 12.46 9.86
CA ASP A 68 12.66 13.07 11.18
C ASP A 68 11.31 13.14 11.94
N CYS A 69 10.20 12.83 11.28
CA CYS A 69 8.90 12.75 11.91
C CYS A 69 8.69 11.39 12.57
N ALA A 70 8.22 11.40 13.81
CA ALA A 70 8.04 10.22 14.67
C ALA A 70 6.88 9.28 14.26
N GLY A 71 6.76 8.95 12.97
CA GLY A 71 5.96 7.84 12.46
C GLY A 71 4.53 8.16 12.01
N ASP A 72 3.99 9.34 12.34
CA ASP A 72 2.55 9.56 12.12
C ASP A 72 2.19 10.05 10.70
N CYS A 73 3.13 10.55 9.89
CA CYS A 73 2.90 10.96 8.49
C CYS A 73 1.70 11.91 8.28
N GLU A 74 1.37 12.71 9.29
CA GLU A 74 0.25 13.65 9.28
C GLU A 74 0.74 15.10 9.16
N GLY A 75 -0.10 15.96 8.59
CA GLY A 75 0.17 17.40 8.47
C GLY A 75 1.52 17.69 7.80
N ASP A 76 2.35 18.50 8.45
CA ASP A 76 3.65 18.94 7.91
C ASP A 76 4.70 17.81 7.80
N CYS A 77 4.44 16.64 8.41
CA CYS A 77 5.29 15.47 8.25
C CYS A 77 5.09 14.74 6.91
N ARG A 78 4.10 15.16 6.14
CA ARG A 78 3.72 14.56 4.87
C ARG A 78 4.47 15.24 3.73
N ILE A 79 5.24 14.47 2.99
CA ILE A 79 5.99 14.94 1.81
C ILE A 79 5.11 14.93 0.56
N ALA A 80 4.25 13.91 0.44
CA ALA A 80 3.30 13.75 -0.65
C ALA A 80 1.96 13.26 -0.10
N GLU A 81 0.86 13.62 -0.76
CA GLU A 81 -0.45 13.09 -0.40
C GLU A 81 -0.45 11.56 -0.48
N PRO A 82 -1.02 10.85 0.52
CA PRO A 82 -1.13 9.40 0.47
C PRO A 82 -1.90 8.96 -0.77
N GLU A 83 -1.33 8.01 -1.51
CA GLU A 83 -1.96 7.47 -2.71
C GLU A 83 -2.46 6.05 -2.45
N ARG A 84 -3.71 5.79 -2.82
CA ARG A 84 -4.35 4.48 -2.72
C ARG A 84 -4.36 3.79 -4.06
N PHE A 85 -4.05 2.50 -4.05
CA PHE A 85 -4.03 1.66 -5.23
C PHE A 85 -5.09 0.56 -5.12
N ALA A 86 -5.76 0.31 -6.25
CA ALA A 86 -6.87 -0.63 -6.34
C ALA A 86 -6.41 -2.09 -6.20
N CYS A 87 -7.37 -2.97 -5.92
CA CYS A 87 -7.18 -4.40 -5.65
C CYS A 87 -6.73 -5.24 -6.87
N ASP A 88 -6.76 -4.66 -8.07
CA ASP A 88 -6.36 -5.29 -9.32
C ASP A 88 -4.98 -4.83 -9.82
N VAL A 89 -4.29 -3.99 -9.04
CA VAL A 89 -2.98 -3.44 -9.37
C VAL A 89 -1.92 -4.07 -8.47
N ALA A 90 -0.86 -4.66 -9.05
CA ALA A 90 0.28 -5.23 -8.30
C ALA A 90 1.56 -4.38 -8.42
N ARG A 91 1.56 -3.42 -9.34
CA ARG A 91 2.68 -2.51 -9.59
C ARG A 91 2.17 -1.16 -10.05
N THR A 92 2.75 -0.10 -9.51
CA THR A 92 2.36 1.28 -9.81
C THR A 92 3.56 2.22 -9.73
N THR A 93 3.35 3.45 -10.16
CA THR A 93 4.33 4.53 -10.08
C THR A 93 3.64 5.79 -9.58
N LEU A 94 4.15 6.36 -8.49
CA LEU A 94 3.82 7.72 -8.09
C LEU A 94 4.81 8.69 -8.75
N ASN A 95 4.26 9.58 -9.56
CA ASN A 95 5.03 10.62 -10.25
C ASN A 95 5.16 11.86 -9.36
N ASP A 96 6.09 12.73 -9.72
CA ASP A 96 6.24 14.06 -9.12
C ASP A 96 6.54 14.07 -7.60
N VAL A 97 7.20 13.02 -7.09
CA VAL A 97 7.68 13.01 -5.71
C VAL A 97 8.84 13.99 -5.58
N PRO A 98 8.81 14.96 -4.64
CA PRO A 98 9.88 15.94 -4.49
C PRO A 98 11.25 15.27 -4.35
N ALA A 99 12.21 15.64 -5.18
CA ALA A 99 13.56 15.09 -5.05
C ALA A 99 14.24 15.61 -3.76
N SER A 100 14.96 14.74 -3.07
CA SER A 100 15.72 15.06 -1.86
C SER A 100 16.95 14.16 -1.73
N SER A 101 18.04 14.75 -1.25
CA SER A 101 19.24 14.01 -0.86
C SER A 101 19.13 13.38 0.54
N GLN A 102 18.17 13.83 1.35
CA GLN A 102 17.79 13.16 2.60
C GLN A 102 16.79 12.04 2.29
N PRO A 103 16.85 10.91 3.02
CA PRO A 103 15.86 9.86 2.85
C PRO A 103 14.49 10.32 3.33
N TYR A 104 13.45 9.89 2.63
CA TYR A 104 12.08 9.87 3.14
C TYR A 104 11.77 8.53 3.75
N LEU A 105 10.82 8.53 4.68
CA LEU A 105 10.19 7.33 5.21
C LEU A 105 8.97 6.96 4.36
N PHE A 106 9.04 5.81 3.69
CA PHE A 106 7.96 5.24 2.89
C PHE A 106 7.18 4.24 3.73
N VAL A 107 5.92 4.56 4.02
CA VAL A 107 5.03 3.73 4.83
C VAL A 107 3.96 3.16 3.91
N LEU A 108 4.03 1.85 3.67
CA LEU A 108 2.96 1.14 2.99
C LEU A 108 1.94 0.66 4.03
N ARG A 109 0.65 0.87 3.75
CA ARG A 109 -0.46 0.45 4.60
C ARG A 109 -1.39 -0.44 3.78
N ALA A 110 -1.85 -1.54 4.36
CA ALA A 110 -2.94 -2.30 3.77
C ALA A 110 -4.25 -1.51 3.92
N VAL A 111 -5.14 -1.62 2.94
CA VAL A 111 -6.45 -0.98 2.95
C VAL A 111 -7.50 -2.05 2.63
N ILE A 112 -8.55 -2.10 3.45
CA ILE A 112 -9.72 -2.94 3.21
C ILE A 112 -10.91 -2.04 2.87
N THR A 113 -11.53 -2.27 1.71
CA THR A 113 -12.77 -1.58 1.28
C THR A 113 -13.90 -2.58 1.03
N GLY A 114 -15.12 -2.09 0.76
CA GLY A 114 -16.30 -2.93 0.49
C GLY A 114 -17.09 -3.35 1.73
N ALA A 115 -16.49 -3.23 2.91
CA ALA A 115 -17.12 -3.53 4.20
C ALA A 115 -17.76 -2.32 4.93
N GLY A 116 -17.80 -1.12 4.34
CA GLY A 116 -18.21 0.12 5.02
C GLY A 116 -17.16 1.21 4.82
N ASP A 117 -16.83 1.94 5.88
CA ASP A 117 -15.72 2.91 5.85
C ASP A 117 -14.38 2.18 5.58
N PRO A 118 -13.47 2.76 4.78
CA PRO A 118 -12.18 2.14 4.49
C PRO A 118 -11.38 1.87 5.78
N CYS A 119 -10.99 0.61 5.98
CA CYS A 119 -10.11 0.23 7.07
C CYS A 119 -8.66 0.36 6.60
N VAL A 120 -7.95 1.37 7.09
CA VAL A 120 -6.56 1.66 6.72
C VAL A 120 -5.64 1.19 7.85
N ALA A 121 -4.56 0.49 7.48
CA ALA A 121 -3.58 -0.06 8.41
C ALA A 121 -4.22 -0.97 9.50
N PRO A 122 -4.93 -2.05 9.10
CA PRO A 122 -5.38 -3.05 10.06
C PRO A 122 -4.20 -3.61 10.86
N PRO A 123 -4.44 -4.16 12.06
CA PRO A 123 -3.37 -4.62 12.93
C PRO A 123 -2.56 -5.75 12.27
N PRO A 124 -1.28 -5.93 12.64
CA PRO A 124 -0.43 -6.99 12.08
C PRO A 124 -0.94 -8.41 12.31
N SER A 125 -1.82 -8.60 13.29
CA SER A 125 -2.53 -9.86 13.52
C SER A 125 -3.57 -10.18 12.44
N CYS A 126 -3.96 -9.20 11.63
CA CYS A 126 -4.88 -9.33 10.50
C CYS A 126 -4.15 -9.22 9.16
N ILE A 127 -3.39 -8.13 8.95
CA ILE A 127 -2.55 -7.99 7.76
C ILE A 127 -1.17 -7.50 8.18
N ALA A 128 -0.16 -8.33 7.98
CA ALA A 128 1.23 -7.98 8.22
C ALA A 128 1.83 -7.36 6.96
N VAL A 129 2.09 -6.05 7.02
CA VAL A 129 2.78 -5.29 5.97
C VAL A 129 4.26 -5.15 6.37
N PRO A 130 5.22 -5.31 5.44
CA PRO A 130 6.61 -5.00 5.71
C PRO A 130 6.76 -3.59 6.26
N GLY A 131 7.64 -3.44 7.25
CA GLY A 131 7.85 -2.16 7.92
C GLY A 131 8.26 -1.04 6.95
N PRO A 132 8.21 0.22 7.43
CA PRO A 132 8.60 1.37 6.63
C PRO A 132 10.00 1.23 6.04
N ARG A 133 10.24 1.93 4.93
CA ARG A 133 11.53 1.92 4.25
C ARG A 133 12.05 3.33 4.07
N GLU A 134 13.33 3.51 4.31
CA GLU A 134 13.99 4.79 4.06
C GLU A 134 14.66 4.80 2.70
N ARG A 135 14.34 5.79 1.86
CA ARG A 135 14.97 5.99 0.54
C ARG A 135 15.06 7.47 0.20
N SER A 136 16.14 7.89 -0.46
CA SER A 136 16.24 9.21 -1.10
C SER A 136 15.61 9.18 -2.49
N VAL A 137 14.96 10.26 -2.90
CA VAL A 137 14.39 10.42 -4.24
C VAL A 137 15.27 11.36 -5.05
N ALA A 138 15.85 10.87 -6.14
CA ALA A 138 16.68 11.69 -7.02
C ALA A 138 15.87 12.28 -8.18
N GLN A 139 16.20 13.51 -8.56
CA GLN A 139 15.59 14.22 -9.68
C GLN A 139 15.68 13.40 -10.98
N GLY A 140 14.55 13.19 -11.64
CA GLY A 140 14.49 12.49 -12.92
C GLY A 140 14.86 11.01 -12.88
N GLN A 141 14.98 10.42 -11.68
CA GLN A 141 15.28 9.00 -11.49
C GLN A 141 14.09 8.27 -10.87
N VAL A 142 14.07 6.94 -11.09
CA VAL A 142 13.10 6.04 -10.47
C VAL A 142 13.69 5.48 -9.18
N THR A 143 12.96 5.66 -8.08
CA THR A 143 13.22 5.05 -6.78
C THR A 143 12.29 3.85 -6.62
N ASP A 144 12.85 2.64 -6.56
CA ASP A 144 12.07 1.40 -6.51
C ASP A 144 11.84 0.91 -5.07
N LEU A 145 10.57 0.68 -4.74
CA LEU A 145 10.06 0.12 -3.50
C LEU A 145 9.49 -1.28 -3.79
N GLN A 146 10.38 -2.27 -3.90
CA GLN A 146 9.97 -3.67 -4.05
C GLN A 146 9.46 -4.23 -2.72
N VAL A 147 8.15 -4.40 -2.57
CA VAL A 147 7.49 -4.95 -1.39
C VAL A 147 6.98 -6.34 -1.68
N PHE A 148 7.84 -7.34 -1.62
CA PHE A 148 7.51 -8.66 -2.16
C PHE A 148 6.30 -9.37 -1.52
N GLN A 149 5.99 -9.15 -0.24
CA GLN A 149 4.94 -9.92 0.44
C GLN A 149 4.25 -9.11 1.54
N ILE A 150 2.91 -9.10 1.49
CA ILE A 150 1.99 -8.61 2.51
C ILE A 150 1.15 -9.81 2.94
N ALA A 151 1.31 -10.26 4.18
CA ALA A 151 0.64 -11.47 4.65
C ALA A 151 -0.73 -11.14 5.24
N VAL A 152 -1.75 -11.88 4.82
CA VAL A 152 -3.14 -11.76 5.29
C VAL A 152 -3.43 -12.97 6.16
N ASP A 153 -4.03 -12.77 7.34
CA ASP A 153 -4.43 -13.87 8.24
C ASP A 153 -5.69 -14.58 7.73
N ILE A 154 -5.52 -15.28 6.60
CA ILE A 154 -6.47 -16.25 6.04
C ILE A 154 -5.71 -17.55 5.76
N ASP A 155 -6.44 -18.65 5.67
CA ASP A 155 -5.91 -19.97 5.30
C ASP A 155 -6.70 -20.49 4.09
N ARG A 156 -6.12 -20.46 2.89
CA ARG A 156 -6.83 -20.95 1.70
C ARG A 156 -6.97 -22.47 1.66
N GLY A 157 -6.19 -23.20 2.46
CA GLY A 157 -6.37 -24.64 2.72
C GLY A 157 -7.43 -24.93 3.78
N GLY A 158 -7.92 -23.90 4.47
CA GLY A 158 -8.84 -23.96 5.60
C GLY A 158 -9.96 -22.91 5.52
N ASP A 159 -9.94 -21.91 6.41
CA ASP A 159 -10.88 -20.78 6.40
C ASP A 159 -10.37 -19.65 5.49
N ASP A 160 -10.98 -19.52 4.32
CA ASP A 160 -10.63 -18.53 3.29
C ASP A 160 -11.32 -17.18 3.49
N THR A 161 -11.97 -16.98 4.65
CA THR A 161 -12.76 -15.80 4.96
C THR A 161 -12.07 -14.92 5.99
N LEU A 162 -11.85 -13.65 5.64
CA LEU A 162 -11.27 -12.66 6.58
C LEU A 162 -12.29 -12.22 7.64
N ASP A 163 -11.93 -12.28 8.92
CA ASP A 163 -12.75 -11.77 10.03
C ASP A 163 -12.53 -10.27 10.25
N LEU A 164 -13.50 -9.47 9.79
CA LEU A 164 -13.41 -8.01 9.83
C LEU A 164 -13.41 -7.45 11.26
N GLU A 165 -14.13 -8.08 12.19
CA GLU A 165 -14.17 -7.64 13.58
C GLU A 165 -12.85 -7.94 14.29
N ALA A 166 -12.23 -9.10 14.01
CA ALA A 166 -10.90 -9.43 14.50
C ALA A 166 -9.82 -8.51 13.91
N CYS A 167 -10.03 -8.01 12.70
CA CYS A 167 -9.20 -6.99 12.06
C CYS A 167 -9.43 -5.57 12.60
N GLY A 168 -10.38 -5.36 13.51
CA GLY A 168 -10.75 -4.02 13.96
C GLY A 168 -11.37 -3.14 12.85
N CYS A 169 -11.89 -3.78 11.80
CA CYS A 169 -12.48 -3.14 10.64
C CYS A 169 -14.00 -3.35 10.67
N GLY A 170 -14.79 -2.31 10.97
CA GLY A 170 -16.24 -2.44 10.83
C GLY A 170 -17.10 -1.32 11.35
#